data_AF-A0A533X9Y4-F1
#
_entry.id   AF-A0A533X9Y4-F1
#
_cell.length_a   1.000
_cell.length_b   1.000
_cell.length_c   1.000
_cell.angle_alpha   90.00
_cell.angle_beta   90.00
_cell.angle_gamma   90.00
#
_symmetry.space_group_name_H-M   'P 1'
#
loop_
_entity.id
_entity.type
_entity.pdbx_description
1 polymer ?
#
loop_
_entity_poly.entity_id
_entity_poly.type
_entity_poly.pdbx_seq_one_letter_code
_entity_poly.pdbx_strand_id
1 'polypeptide(L)'
;MIQNEVKETHEWAARCRSVVLRALDSLLAGHSRQKTLHRLRTHLRRLQAYLELVGEDRNAQIMAKCVSRLSSLRTLQVFQRYLTQVGAPNSDVRKVKDCIRRKRAKLDRKQVYRKIERRVRRHALPSTEVSTDWMAKRMERVREEHARTLQELIAKGMSNPPRKSLHALRLKIKSIRYQEEWALSQAYARPNLVGCLEDAQSVLGDYEERAQFRKLARSLDLKSCPTIVKDWRRARTCARALPGQLTEIIEALAGSCLRLVGSKSPSSHATVRSLGRALGRGPFHLPS
;
A
#
# COMPACT_ATOMS: atom_id res chain seq x y z
N MET A 1 -17.02 -31.60 -3.09
CA MET A 1 -16.96 -30.24 -2.50
C MET A 1 -15.53 -29.78 -2.21
N ILE A 2 -14.68 -30.59 -1.56
CA ILE A 2 -13.29 -30.25 -1.17
C ILE A 2 -12.41 -29.72 -2.33
N GLN A 3 -12.52 -30.27 -3.55
CA GLN A 3 -11.71 -29.82 -4.70
C GLN A 3 -12.09 -28.42 -5.26
N ASN A 4 -13.34 -27.99 -5.09
CA ASN A 4 -13.75 -26.66 -5.57
C ASN A 4 -13.26 -25.55 -4.63
N GLU A 5 -13.14 -25.83 -3.33
CA GLU A 5 -12.78 -24.86 -2.30
C GLU A 5 -11.27 -24.54 -2.28
N VAL A 6 -10.42 -25.55 -2.50
CA VAL A 6 -8.95 -25.37 -2.62
C VAL A 6 -8.58 -24.52 -3.85
N LYS A 7 -9.42 -24.57 -4.90
CA LYS A 7 -9.20 -23.87 -6.17
C LYS A 7 -9.26 -22.35 -6.03
N GLU A 8 -10.21 -21.83 -5.24
CA GLU A 8 -10.47 -20.39 -5.15
C GLU A 8 -9.35 -19.59 -4.47
N THR A 9 -8.65 -20.17 -3.49
CA THR A 9 -7.59 -19.49 -2.73
C THR A 9 -6.33 -19.27 -3.57
N HIS A 10 -5.92 -20.28 -4.35
CA HIS A 10 -4.78 -20.23 -5.25
C HIS A 10 -5.04 -19.36 -6.49
N GLU A 11 -6.29 -19.28 -6.93
CA GLU A 11 -6.68 -18.46 -8.08
C GLU A 11 -6.37 -16.98 -7.91
N TRP A 12 -6.55 -16.39 -6.71
CA TRP A 12 -6.21 -14.98 -6.50
C TRP A 12 -4.71 -14.71 -6.64
N ALA A 13 -3.87 -15.57 -6.07
CA ALA A 13 -2.41 -15.46 -6.16
C ALA A 13 -1.96 -15.70 -7.61
N ALA A 14 -2.54 -16.67 -8.31
CA ALA A 14 -2.29 -16.93 -9.72
C ALA A 14 -2.69 -15.74 -10.62
N ARG A 15 -3.83 -15.08 -10.35
CA ARG A 15 -4.24 -13.84 -11.03
C ARG A 15 -3.25 -12.71 -10.79
N CYS A 16 -2.82 -12.51 -9.55
CA CYS A 16 -1.81 -11.49 -9.22
C CYS A 16 -0.47 -11.76 -9.93
N ARG A 17 0.01 -13.02 -9.93
CA ARG A 17 1.21 -13.45 -10.65
C ARG A 17 1.09 -13.18 -12.15
N SER A 18 -0.04 -13.52 -12.76
CA SER A 18 -0.29 -13.29 -14.18
C SER A 18 -0.27 -11.80 -14.54
N VAL A 19 -0.81 -10.94 -13.67
CA VAL A 19 -0.70 -9.48 -13.86
C VAL A 19 0.74 -8.99 -13.75
N VAL A 20 1.52 -9.52 -12.80
CA VAL A 20 2.94 -9.18 -12.64
C VAL A 20 3.74 -9.56 -13.89
N LEU A 21 3.55 -10.78 -14.42
CA LEU A 21 4.26 -11.26 -15.61
C LEU A 21 3.92 -10.41 -16.84
N ARG A 22 2.63 -10.16 -17.12
CA ARG A 22 2.23 -9.28 -18.23
C ARG A 22 2.78 -7.86 -18.12
N ALA A 23 2.85 -7.32 -16.90
CA ALA A 23 3.45 -6.01 -16.67
C ALA A 23 4.96 -6.01 -16.91
N LEU A 24 5.65 -7.11 -16.61
CA LEU A 24 7.08 -7.29 -16.91
C LEU A 24 7.31 -7.44 -18.41
N ASP A 25 6.51 -8.23 -19.12
CA ASP A 25 6.60 -8.39 -20.57
C ASP A 25 6.44 -7.05 -21.28
N SER A 26 5.45 -6.25 -20.85
CA SER A 26 5.26 -4.88 -21.35
C SER A 26 6.51 -4.02 -21.15
N LEU A 27 7.10 -4.05 -19.94
CA LEU A 27 8.29 -3.26 -19.62
C LEU A 27 9.53 -3.72 -20.39
N LEU A 28 9.69 -5.04 -20.59
CA LEU A 28 10.78 -5.64 -21.37
C LEU A 28 10.65 -5.29 -22.86
N ALA A 29 9.43 -5.20 -23.37
CA ALA A 29 9.14 -4.72 -24.72
C ALA A 29 9.25 -3.19 -24.88
N GLY A 30 9.76 -2.47 -23.88
CA GLY A 30 9.95 -1.01 -23.93
C GLY A 30 8.70 -0.18 -23.61
N HIS A 31 7.53 -0.81 -23.41
CA HIS A 31 6.27 -0.13 -23.07
C HIS A 31 6.29 0.35 -21.62
N SER A 32 6.74 1.57 -21.43
CA SER A 32 7.21 2.05 -20.13
C SER A 32 6.30 3.11 -19.50
N ARG A 33 4.98 2.88 -19.61
CA ARG A 33 3.93 3.71 -19.00
C ARG A 33 4.02 3.67 -17.47
N GLN A 34 3.80 4.81 -16.81
CA GLN A 34 3.87 4.89 -15.34
C GLN A 34 2.87 3.95 -14.65
N LYS A 35 1.68 3.77 -15.24
CA LYS A 35 0.63 2.85 -14.76
C LYS A 35 1.11 1.40 -14.71
N THR A 36 1.94 0.97 -15.67
CA THR A 36 2.50 -0.39 -15.72
C THR A 36 3.42 -0.67 -14.54
N LEU A 37 4.35 0.24 -14.23
CA LEU A 37 5.26 0.07 -13.08
C LEU A 37 4.50 0.12 -11.75
N HIS A 38 3.49 0.99 -11.65
CA HIS A 38 2.62 1.03 -10.46
C HIS A 38 1.90 -0.30 -10.26
N ARG A 39 1.24 -0.83 -11.31
CA ARG A 39 0.53 -2.10 -11.28
C ARG A 39 1.45 -3.26 -10.89
N LEU A 40 2.62 -3.37 -11.53
CA LEU A 40 3.66 -4.36 -11.19
C LEU A 40 3.99 -4.35 -9.69
N ARG A 41 4.27 -3.17 -9.13
CA ARG A 41 4.63 -3.03 -7.71
C ARG A 41 3.48 -3.37 -6.77
N THR A 42 2.26 -2.99 -7.11
CA THR A 42 1.07 -3.29 -6.31
C THR A 42 0.85 -4.80 -6.24
N HIS A 43 0.88 -5.50 -7.38
CA HIS A 43 0.65 -6.94 -7.39
C HIS A 43 1.82 -7.74 -6.79
N LEU A 44 3.07 -7.28 -6.92
CA LEU A 44 4.18 -7.88 -6.18
C LEU A 44 4.01 -7.77 -4.65
N ARG A 45 3.45 -6.66 -4.16
CA ARG A 45 3.15 -6.51 -2.72
C ARG A 45 1.98 -7.36 -2.27
N ARG A 46 0.95 -7.50 -3.11
CA ARG A 46 -0.16 -8.43 -2.90
C ARG A 46 0.34 -9.88 -2.78
N LEU A 47 1.23 -10.31 -3.68
CA LEU A 47 1.87 -11.62 -3.62
C LEU A 47 2.73 -11.77 -2.35
N GLN A 48 3.51 -10.76 -1.98
CA GLN A 48 4.26 -10.76 -0.73
C GLN A 48 3.33 -10.99 0.47
N ALA A 49 2.26 -10.21 0.60
CA ALA A 49 1.35 -10.27 1.74
C ALA A 49 0.61 -11.61 1.83
N TYR A 50 0.25 -12.19 0.67
CA TYR A 50 -0.33 -13.53 0.61
C TYR A 50 0.67 -14.61 1.05
N LEU A 51 1.93 -14.53 0.64
CA LEU A 51 2.97 -15.46 1.08
C LEU A 51 3.24 -15.34 2.60
N GLU A 52 3.20 -14.13 3.16
CA GLU A 52 3.26 -13.90 4.62
C GLU A 52 2.06 -14.58 5.34
N LEU A 53 0.86 -14.48 4.75
CA LEU A 53 -0.36 -15.08 5.33
C LEU A 53 -0.25 -16.61 5.43
N VAL A 54 0.24 -17.26 4.38
CA VAL A 54 0.40 -18.73 4.33
C VAL A 54 1.68 -19.24 5.03
N GLY A 55 2.49 -18.37 5.62
CA GLY A 55 3.71 -18.75 6.35
C GLY A 55 4.94 -19.01 5.47
N GLU A 56 4.91 -18.57 4.20
CA GLU A 56 5.99 -18.72 3.22
C GLU A 56 6.98 -17.53 3.28
N ASP A 57 7.53 -17.26 4.48
CA ASP A 57 8.31 -16.06 4.80
C ASP A 57 9.51 -15.83 3.87
N ARG A 58 10.20 -16.91 3.49
CA ARG A 58 11.35 -16.83 2.57
C ARG A 58 10.91 -16.32 1.20
N ASN A 59 9.79 -16.82 0.68
CA ASN A 59 9.25 -16.44 -0.61
C ASN A 59 8.66 -15.02 -0.56
N ALA A 60 7.98 -14.66 0.53
CA ALA A 60 7.54 -13.29 0.79
C ALA A 60 8.72 -12.30 0.74
N GLN A 61 9.83 -12.63 1.39
CA GLN A 61 11.03 -11.78 1.39
C GLN A 61 11.66 -11.64 0.00
N ILE A 62 11.54 -12.65 -0.87
CA ILE A 62 11.95 -12.54 -2.28
C ILE A 62 11.05 -11.54 -3.03
N MET A 63 9.73 -11.58 -2.81
CA MET A 63 8.80 -10.60 -3.40
C MET A 63 9.08 -9.19 -2.89
N ALA A 64 9.33 -9.02 -1.59
CA ALA A 64 9.73 -7.73 -1.00
C ALA A 64 10.99 -7.16 -1.65
N LYS A 65 12.01 -7.99 -1.87
CA LYS A 65 13.24 -7.61 -2.60
C LYS A 65 12.96 -7.23 -4.06
N CYS A 66 11.99 -7.86 -4.72
CA CYS A 66 11.59 -7.47 -6.07
C CYS A 66 10.93 -6.07 -6.08
N VAL A 67 10.06 -5.79 -5.11
CA VAL A 67 9.45 -4.47 -4.94
C VAL A 67 10.52 -3.40 -4.66
N SER A 68 11.47 -3.66 -3.76
CA SER A 68 12.47 -2.66 -3.36
C SER A 68 13.33 -2.15 -4.53
N ARG A 69 13.69 -3.04 -5.46
CA ARG A 69 14.44 -2.72 -6.69
C ARG A 69 13.76 -1.66 -7.56
N LEU A 70 12.44 -1.61 -7.52
CA LEU A 70 11.62 -0.68 -8.33
C LEU A 70 11.27 0.62 -7.58
N SER A 71 11.55 0.72 -6.28
CA SER A 71 11.03 1.80 -5.43
C SER A 71 11.54 3.17 -5.84
N SER A 72 12.85 3.30 -6.10
CA SER A 72 13.44 4.59 -6.49
C SER A 72 12.89 5.12 -7.81
N LEU A 73 12.68 4.26 -8.83
CA LEU A 73 12.07 4.68 -10.08
C LEU A 73 10.62 5.12 -9.89
N ARG A 74 9.84 4.35 -9.12
CA ARG A 74 8.44 4.70 -8.84
C ARG A 74 8.34 6.02 -8.08
N THR A 75 9.18 6.26 -7.07
CA THR A 75 9.19 7.54 -6.34
C THR A 75 9.43 8.72 -7.27
N LEU A 76 10.37 8.62 -8.20
CA LEU A 76 10.62 9.68 -9.18
C LEU A 76 9.43 9.92 -10.12
N GLN A 77 8.74 8.86 -10.56
CA GLN A 77 7.53 8.99 -11.39
C GLN A 77 6.37 9.67 -10.65
N VAL A 78 6.16 9.33 -9.37
CA VAL A 78 5.15 10.03 -8.54
C VAL A 78 5.58 11.49 -8.35
N PHE A 79 6.87 11.73 -8.08
CA PHE A 79 7.39 13.06 -7.86
C PHE A 79 7.22 13.97 -9.08
N GLN A 80 7.50 13.44 -10.29
CA GLN A 80 7.23 14.14 -11.54
C GLN A 80 5.75 14.54 -11.67
N ARG A 81 4.82 13.60 -11.41
CA ARG A 81 3.38 13.90 -11.47
C ARG A 81 2.99 14.98 -10.47
N TYR A 82 3.52 14.91 -9.25
CA TYR A 82 3.27 15.92 -8.24
C TYR A 82 3.79 17.31 -8.65
N LEU A 83 5.02 17.41 -9.18
CA LEU A 83 5.56 18.67 -9.68
C LEU A 83 4.67 19.29 -10.76
N THR A 84 4.15 18.47 -11.68
CA THR A 84 3.17 18.92 -12.67
C THR A 84 1.88 19.43 -12.02
N GLN A 85 1.36 18.72 -11.01
CA GLN A 85 0.13 19.11 -10.31
C GLN A 85 0.23 20.43 -9.55
N VAL A 86 1.40 20.76 -9.00
CA VAL A 86 1.62 22.02 -8.27
C VAL A 86 2.10 23.17 -9.16
N GLY A 87 2.10 22.99 -10.49
CA GLY A 87 2.56 24.02 -11.42
C GLY A 87 4.05 24.36 -11.27
N ALA A 88 4.88 23.36 -10.95
CA ALA A 88 6.32 23.58 -10.78
C ALA A 88 6.98 24.08 -12.08
N PRO A 89 8.07 24.87 -11.99
CA PRO A 89 8.80 25.32 -13.17
C PRO A 89 9.24 24.17 -14.08
N ASN A 90 9.21 24.41 -15.40
CA ASN A 90 9.62 23.42 -16.40
C ASN A 90 11.05 22.91 -16.19
N SER A 91 11.95 23.74 -15.63
CA SER A 91 13.31 23.35 -15.27
C SER A 91 13.34 22.23 -14.23
N ASP A 92 12.48 22.30 -13.21
CA ASP A 92 12.43 21.32 -12.13
C ASP A 92 11.86 19.99 -12.64
N VAL A 93 10.81 20.05 -13.45
CA VAL A 93 10.23 18.87 -14.11
C VAL A 93 11.26 18.19 -15.02
N ARG A 94 12.06 18.96 -15.78
CA ARG A 94 13.15 18.43 -16.62
C ARG A 94 14.20 17.70 -15.80
N LYS A 95 14.70 18.30 -14.71
CA LYS A 95 15.68 17.65 -13.79
C LYS A 95 15.18 16.28 -13.30
N VAL A 96 13.90 16.17 -12.93
CA VAL A 96 13.30 14.90 -12.49
C VAL A 96 13.15 13.90 -13.65
N LYS A 97 12.74 14.35 -14.85
CA LYS A 97 12.68 13.50 -16.05
C LYS A 97 14.05 12.90 -16.39
N ASP A 98 15.12 13.67 -16.29
CA ASP A 98 16.48 13.16 -16.52
C ASP A 98 16.88 12.10 -15.49
N CYS A 99 16.53 12.31 -14.21
CA CYS A 99 16.71 11.29 -13.17
C CYS A 99 15.94 10.00 -13.48
N ILE A 100 14.70 10.11 -13.98
CA ILE A 100 13.89 8.95 -14.41
C ILE A 100 14.60 8.21 -15.55
N ARG A 101 15.07 8.92 -16.59
CA ARG A 101 15.80 8.33 -17.73
C ARG A 101 17.04 7.57 -17.26
N ARG A 102 17.90 8.22 -16.45
CA ARG A 102 19.10 7.59 -15.88
C ARG A 102 18.76 6.36 -15.04
N LYS A 103 17.71 6.44 -14.22
CA LYS A 103 17.32 5.31 -13.36
C LYS A 103 16.81 4.14 -14.19
N ARG A 104 16.03 4.39 -15.24
CA ARG A 104 15.55 3.35 -16.17
C ARG A 104 16.71 2.65 -16.86
N ALA A 105 17.60 3.40 -17.50
CA ALA A 105 18.80 2.84 -18.13
C ALA A 105 19.62 1.97 -17.16
N LYS A 106 19.72 2.36 -15.88
CA LYS A 106 20.37 1.55 -14.83
C LYS A 106 19.62 0.25 -14.51
N LEU A 107 18.28 0.25 -14.52
CA LEU A 107 17.49 -0.98 -14.33
C LEU A 107 17.67 -1.94 -15.51
N ASP A 108 17.69 -1.41 -16.74
CA ASP A 108 17.87 -2.18 -17.97
C ASP A 108 19.27 -2.80 -18.03
N ARG A 109 20.31 -1.99 -17.81
CA ARG A 109 21.71 -2.45 -17.77
C ARG A 109 21.93 -3.55 -16.72
N LYS A 110 21.23 -3.47 -15.58
CA LYS A 110 21.28 -4.49 -14.51
C LYS A 110 20.34 -5.67 -14.72
N GLN A 111 19.58 -5.68 -15.81
CA GLN A 111 18.59 -6.70 -16.17
C GLN A 111 17.58 -6.93 -15.04
N VAL A 112 17.14 -5.85 -14.38
CA VAL A 112 16.30 -5.93 -13.18
C VAL A 112 14.96 -6.57 -13.48
N TYR A 113 14.31 -6.21 -14.59
CA TYR A 113 13.02 -6.77 -14.97
C TYR A 113 13.10 -8.29 -15.19
N ARG A 114 14.07 -8.78 -15.98
CA ARG A 114 14.32 -10.23 -16.16
C ARG A 114 14.62 -10.97 -14.86
N LYS A 115 15.36 -10.34 -13.93
CA LYS A 115 15.63 -10.93 -12.61
C LYS A 115 14.37 -11.03 -11.76
N ILE A 116 13.48 -10.03 -11.82
CA ILE A 116 12.20 -10.07 -11.12
C ILE A 116 11.33 -11.17 -11.72
N GLU A 117 11.23 -11.24 -13.05
CA GLU A 117 10.46 -12.26 -13.76
C GLU A 117 10.84 -13.68 -13.33
N ARG A 118 12.13 -14.03 -13.36
CA ARG A 118 12.63 -15.34 -12.89
C ARG A 118 12.23 -15.64 -11.46
N ARG A 119 12.30 -14.65 -10.57
CA ARG A 119 11.94 -14.82 -9.15
C ARG A 119 10.44 -15.00 -8.97
N VAL A 120 9.63 -14.25 -9.71
CA VAL A 120 8.17 -14.38 -9.69
C VAL A 120 7.74 -15.74 -10.23
N ARG A 121 8.34 -16.21 -11.34
CA ARG A 121 8.00 -17.51 -11.92
C ARG A 121 8.23 -18.66 -10.93
N ARG A 122 9.28 -18.58 -10.12
CA ARG A 122 9.72 -19.63 -9.18
C ARG A 122 9.14 -19.53 -7.77
N HIS A 123 8.88 -18.33 -7.26
CA HIS A 123 8.62 -18.12 -5.82
C HIS A 123 7.33 -17.35 -5.51
N ALA A 124 6.51 -16.99 -6.52
CA ALA A 124 5.31 -16.17 -6.27
C ALA A 124 4.08 -16.97 -5.83
N LEU A 125 4.15 -18.30 -5.84
CA LEU A 125 3.08 -19.19 -5.40
C LEU A 125 3.61 -20.08 -4.28
N PRO A 126 2.77 -20.44 -3.30
CA PRO A 126 3.12 -21.40 -2.26
C PRO A 126 3.38 -22.78 -2.86
N SER A 127 4.20 -23.58 -2.18
CA SER A 127 4.54 -24.94 -2.64
C SER A 127 3.47 -25.97 -2.27
N THR A 128 2.68 -25.66 -1.24
CA THR A 128 1.67 -26.56 -0.68
C THR A 128 0.29 -25.96 -0.87
N GLU A 129 -0.67 -26.80 -1.26
CA GLU A 129 -2.07 -26.40 -1.29
C GLU A 129 -2.62 -26.23 0.13
N VAL A 130 -3.37 -25.15 0.34
CA VAL A 130 -3.95 -24.79 1.64
C VAL A 130 -5.47 -24.94 1.58
N SER A 131 -6.05 -25.65 2.54
CA SER A 131 -7.50 -25.78 2.63
C SER A 131 -8.15 -24.47 3.10
N THR A 132 -9.40 -24.26 2.69
CA THR A 132 -10.18 -23.07 3.05
C THR A 132 -10.38 -22.96 4.56
N ASP A 133 -10.67 -24.07 5.24
CA ASP A 133 -10.83 -24.10 6.70
C ASP A 133 -9.55 -23.72 7.44
N TRP A 134 -8.40 -24.25 6.99
CA TRP A 134 -7.11 -23.88 7.56
C TRP A 134 -6.86 -22.39 7.37
N MET A 135 -7.17 -21.86 6.19
CA MET A 135 -6.97 -20.47 5.84
C MET A 135 -7.88 -19.53 6.64
N ALA A 136 -9.13 -19.91 6.90
CA ALA A 136 -10.05 -19.17 7.76
C ALA A 136 -9.50 -19.04 9.18
N LYS A 137 -9.09 -20.16 9.79
CA LYS A 137 -8.45 -20.20 11.12
C LYS A 137 -7.14 -19.41 11.15
N ARG A 138 -6.35 -19.49 10.08
CA ARG A 138 -5.10 -18.73 9.95
C ARG A 138 -5.38 -17.23 9.90
N MET A 139 -6.37 -16.79 9.14
CA MET A 139 -6.73 -15.39 9.02
C MET A 139 -7.17 -14.81 10.37
N GLU A 140 -8.00 -15.53 11.13
CA GLU A 140 -8.43 -15.11 12.46
C GLU A 140 -7.23 -14.90 13.41
N ARG A 141 -6.35 -15.90 13.51
CA ARG A 141 -5.12 -15.79 14.32
C ARG A 141 -4.24 -14.62 13.87
N VAL A 142 -4.06 -14.45 12.56
CA VAL A 142 -3.24 -13.37 12.00
C VAL A 142 -3.85 -12.00 12.30
N ARG A 143 -5.18 -11.85 12.28
CA ARG A 143 -5.88 -10.62 12.68
C ARG A 143 -5.60 -10.26 14.15
N GLU A 144 -5.63 -11.22 15.06
CA GLU A 144 -5.29 -11.01 16.47
C GLU A 144 -3.81 -10.60 16.66
N GLU A 145 -2.89 -11.28 15.99
CA GLU A 145 -1.46 -10.90 15.96
C GLU A 145 -1.27 -9.47 15.41
N HIS A 146 -2.04 -9.12 14.38
CA HIS A 146 -2.01 -7.81 13.76
C HIS A 146 -2.55 -6.71 14.67
N ALA A 147 -3.66 -6.97 15.37
CA ALA A 147 -4.23 -6.05 16.36
C ALA A 147 -3.20 -5.75 17.46
N ARG A 148 -2.58 -6.78 18.06
CA ARG A 148 -1.53 -6.62 19.08
C ARG A 148 -0.34 -5.82 18.56
N THR A 149 0.17 -6.18 17.37
CA THR A 149 1.30 -5.45 16.76
C THR A 149 0.95 -3.98 16.48
N LEU A 150 -0.26 -3.69 16.02
CA LEU A 150 -0.70 -2.31 15.78
C LEU A 150 -0.84 -1.52 17.08
N GLN A 151 -1.41 -2.11 18.13
CA GLN A 151 -1.47 -1.51 19.46
C GLN A 151 -0.08 -1.09 19.94
N GLU A 152 0.91 -1.98 19.85
CA GLU A 152 2.29 -1.67 20.23
C GLU A 152 2.90 -0.53 19.39
N LEU A 153 2.69 -0.54 18.07
CA LEU A 153 3.21 0.48 17.16
C LEU A 153 2.55 1.84 17.40
N ILE A 154 1.26 1.85 17.74
CA ILE A 154 0.49 3.06 18.09
C ILE A 154 0.96 3.59 19.43
N ALA A 155 1.10 2.74 20.45
CA ALA A 155 1.61 3.12 21.77
C ALA A 155 3.02 3.75 21.67
N LYS A 156 3.93 3.13 20.91
CA LYS A 156 5.26 3.69 20.58
C LYS A 156 5.21 4.99 19.76
N GLY A 157 4.05 5.31 19.19
CA GLY A 157 3.79 6.49 18.40
C GLY A 157 3.01 7.59 19.12
N MET A 158 2.62 7.39 20.39
CA MET A 158 1.93 8.40 21.19
C MET A 158 2.90 9.51 21.61
N SER A 159 2.45 10.77 21.48
CA SER A 159 3.24 12.00 21.68
C SER A 159 4.42 12.19 20.70
N ASN A 160 4.16 12.91 19.61
CA ASN A 160 5.16 13.35 18.61
C ASN A 160 5.98 12.21 17.94
N PRO A 161 5.31 11.27 17.22
CA PRO A 161 5.98 10.09 16.72
C PRO A 161 7.12 10.43 15.73
N PRO A 162 8.27 9.75 15.82
CA PRO A 162 9.33 9.89 14.85
C PRO A 162 8.90 9.27 13.51
N ARG A 163 9.47 9.77 12.41
CA ARG A 163 9.16 9.29 11.06
C ARG A 163 9.34 7.78 10.91
N LYS A 164 10.37 7.20 11.54
CA LYS A 164 10.66 5.76 11.48
C LYS A 164 9.49 4.93 12.01
N SER A 165 8.88 5.34 13.12
CA SER A 165 7.71 4.65 13.70
C SER A 165 6.48 4.76 12.80
N LEU A 166 6.19 5.95 12.26
CA LEU A 166 5.08 6.15 11.31
C LEU A 166 5.28 5.34 10.01
N HIS A 167 6.53 5.20 9.55
CA HIS A 167 6.86 4.36 8.41
C HIS A 167 6.62 2.88 8.70
N ALA A 168 7.02 2.39 9.88
CA ALA A 168 6.78 1.01 10.31
C ALA A 168 5.28 0.72 10.40
N LEU A 169 4.51 1.62 11.04
CA LEU A 169 3.05 1.56 11.11
C LEU A 169 2.42 1.47 9.72
N ARG A 170 2.87 2.31 8.79
CA ARG A 170 2.39 2.28 7.40
C ARG A 170 2.68 0.94 6.71
N LEU A 171 3.87 0.38 6.90
CA LEU A 171 4.21 -0.92 6.30
C LEU A 171 3.34 -2.03 6.88
N LYS A 172 3.07 -2.01 8.19
CA LYS A 172 2.19 -2.98 8.85
C LYS A 172 0.75 -2.86 8.31
N ILE A 173 0.15 -1.67 8.36
CA ILE A 173 -1.19 -1.40 7.79
C ILE A 173 -1.29 -1.88 6.34
N LYS A 174 -0.24 -1.64 5.55
CA LYS A 174 -0.21 -2.06 4.15
C LYS A 174 -0.18 -3.59 3.96
N SER A 175 0.55 -4.32 4.81
CA SER A 175 0.55 -5.79 4.77
C SER A 175 -0.84 -6.32 5.15
N ILE A 176 -1.39 -5.85 6.28
CA ILE A 176 -2.74 -6.21 6.76
C ILE A 176 -3.78 -5.99 5.65
N ARG A 177 -3.79 -4.79 5.07
CA ARG A 177 -4.75 -4.43 4.03
C ARG A 177 -4.69 -5.37 2.82
N TYR A 178 -3.50 -5.77 2.37
CA TYR A 178 -3.40 -6.69 1.23
C TYR A 178 -3.85 -8.11 1.56
N GLN A 179 -3.70 -8.55 2.81
CA GLN A 179 -4.27 -9.82 3.27
C GLN A 179 -5.80 -9.74 3.36
N GLU A 180 -6.34 -8.64 3.87
CA GLU A 180 -7.79 -8.41 3.91
C GLU A 180 -8.39 -8.24 2.51
N GLU A 181 -7.70 -7.57 1.58
CA GLU A 181 -8.09 -7.49 0.15
C GLU A 181 -8.21 -8.88 -0.49
N TRP A 182 -7.39 -9.84 -0.08
CA TRP A 182 -7.50 -11.23 -0.52
C TRP A 182 -8.73 -11.90 0.10
N ALA A 183 -9.00 -11.67 1.39
CA ALA A 183 -10.15 -12.25 2.09
C ALA A 183 -11.51 -11.68 1.64
N LEU A 184 -11.55 -10.60 0.85
CA LEU A 184 -12.80 -10.04 0.34
C LEU A 184 -13.62 -11.02 -0.53
N SER A 185 -12.99 -12.04 -1.11
CA SER A 185 -13.69 -13.09 -1.86
C SER A 185 -14.04 -14.31 -1.00
N GLN A 186 -13.93 -14.21 0.33
CA GLN A 186 -14.13 -15.31 1.27
C GLN A 186 -15.29 -15.00 2.21
N ALA A 187 -15.89 -16.02 2.81
CA ALA A 187 -17.05 -15.87 3.70
C ALA A 187 -16.76 -14.99 4.94
N TYR A 188 -15.51 -14.92 5.39
CA TYR A 188 -15.06 -14.13 6.55
C TYR A 188 -14.50 -12.74 6.17
N ALA A 189 -14.87 -12.22 5.01
CA ALA A 189 -14.51 -10.89 4.53
C ALA A 189 -14.89 -9.80 5.55
N ARG A 190 -14.02 -8.78 5.68
CA ARG A 190 -14.29 -7.56 6.48
C ARG A 190 -14.13 -6.31 5.61
N PRO A 191 -15.11 -5.97 4.75
CA PRO A 191 -14.96 -4.85 3.80
C PRO A 191 -14.78 -3.48 4.47
N ASN A 192 -15.47 -3.22 5.59
CA ASN A 192 -15.33 -1.97 6.34
C ASN A 192 -13.89 -1.79 6.86
N LEU A 193 -13.26 -2.88 7.33
CA LEU A 193 -11.87 -2.87 7.78
C LEU A 193 -10.92 -2.49 6.64
N VAL A 194 -11.13 -3.01 5.42
CA VAL A 194 -10.32 -2.62 4.25
C VAL A 194 -10.43 -1.12 3.98
N GLY A 195 -11.63 -0.55 4.04
CA GLY A 195 -11.85 0.89 3.89
C GLY A 195 -11.08 1.73 4.91
N CYS A 196 -11.21 1.39 6.21
CA CYS A 196 -10.47 2.09 7.27
C CYS A 196 -8.94 1.98 7.09
N LEU A 197 -8.43 0.79 6.70
CA LEU A 197 -7.02 0.59 6.41
C LEU A 197 -6.54 1.39 5.19
N GLU A 198 -7.40 1.59 4.18
CA GLU A 198 -7.10 2.44 3.02
C GLU A 198 -6.93 3.91 3.41
N ASP A 199 -7.83 4.44 4.22
CA ASP A 199 -7.77 5.82 4.72
C ASP A 199 -6.53 6.05 5.58
N ALA A 200 -6.26 5.16 6.53
CA ALA A 200 -5.05 5.22 7.36
C ALA A 200 -3.77 5.13 6.51
N GLN A 201 -3.74 4.22 5.52
CA GLN A 201 -2.61 4.11 4.60
C GLN A 201 -2.44 5.38 3.74
N SER A 202 -3.53 6.04 3.36
CA SER A 202 -3.52 7.28 2.58
C SER A 202 -2.82 8.40 3.35
N VAL A 203 -3.22 8.65 4.61
CA VAL A 203 -2.62 9.68 5.47
C VAL A 203 -1.12 9.44 5.68
N LEU A 204 -0.72 8.23 6.07
CA LEU A 204 0.70 7.90 6.25
C LEU A 204 1.47 7.90 4.92
N GLY A 205 0.80 7.52 3.84
CA GLY A 205 1.33 7.53 2.48
C GLY A 205 1.70 8.92 2.01
N ASP A 206 0.78 9.87 2.16
CA ASP A 206 1.00 11.27 1.82
C ASP A 206 2.21 11.82 2.57
N TYR A 207 2.29 11.60 3.89
CA TYR A 207 3.45 12.04 4.67
C TYR A 207 4.78 11.44 4.18
N GLU A 208 4.83 10.13 3.95
CA GLU A 208 6.03 9.47 3.47
C GLU A 208 6.45 9.95 2.07
N GLU A 209 5.49 10.18 1.18
CA GLU A 209 5.75 10.73 -0.15
C GLU A 209 6.29 12.16 -0.06
N ARG A 210 5.64 13.05 0.71
CA ARG A 210 6.13 14.42 0.91
C ARG A 210 7.52 14.45 1.54
N ALA A 211 7.81 13.55 2.48
CA ALA A 211 9.14 13.46 3.09
C ALA A 211 10.22 13.05 2.07
N GLN A 212 9.90 12.13 1.15
CA GLN A 212 10.79 11.77 0.05
C GLN A 212 10.95 12.91 -0.96
N PHE A 213 9.86 13.60 -1.32
CA PHE A 213 9.90 14.74 -2.24
C PHE A 213 10.75 15.87 -1.68
N ARG A 214 10.62 16.18 -0.38
CA ARG A 214 11.47 17.17 0.28
C ARG A 214 12.95 16.81 0.17
N LYS A 215 13.30 15.53 0.38
CA LYS A 215 14.68 15.05 0.23
C LYS A 215 15.17 15.21 -1.21
N LEU A 216 14.36 14.81 -2.17
CA LEU A 216 14.70 14.90 -3.60
C LEU A 216 14.84 16.35 -4.08
N ALA A 217 13.91 17.22 -3.67
CA ALA A 217 13.92 18.63 -4.04
C ALA A 217 15.19 19.34 -3.59
N ARG A 218 15.65 19.06 -2.37
CA ARG A 218 16.94 19.55 -1.87
C ARG A 218 18.12 18.98 -2.65
N SER A 219 18.14 17.66 -2.88
CA SER A 219 19.25 17.01 -3.58
C SER A 219 19.39 17.42 -5.05
N LEU A 220 18.31 17.92 -5.66
CA LEU A 220 18.28 18.35 -7.06
C LEU A 220 18.28 19.88 -7.20
N ASP A 221 18.34 20.60 -6.08
CA ASP A 221 18.25 22.05 -6.02
C ASP A 221 17.07 22.59 -6.86
N LEU A 222 15.86 22.20 -6.47
CA LEU A 222 14.64 22.57 -7.18
C LEU A 222 14.09 23.91 -6.68
N LYS A 223 13.64 24.76 -7.60
CA LYS A 223 12.98 26.03 -7.28
C LYS A 223 11.67 25.83 -6.50
N SER A 224 10.98 24.72 -6.73
CA SER A 224 9.75 24.35 -5.99
C SER A 224 10.00 23.89 -4.54
N CYS A 225 11.25 23.81 -4.06
CA CYS A 225 11.56 23.30 -2.72
C CYS A 225 10.73 23.97 -1.59
N PRO A 226 10.50 25.30 -1.56
CA PRO A 226 9.67 25.93 -0.52
C PRO A 226 8.24 25.39 -0.46
N THR A 227 7.57 25.25 -1.60
CA THR A 227 6.21 24.67 -1.71
C THR A 227 6.18 23.24 -1.17
N ILE A 228 7.18 22.44 -1.53
CA ILE A 228 7.30 21.03 -1.10
C ILE A 228 7.50 20.93 0.40
N VAL A 229 8.28 21.84 0.99
CA VAL A 229 8.46 21.92 2.45
C VAL A 229 7.14 22.26 3.16
N LYS A 230 6.35 23.19 2.61
CA LYS A 230 5.02 23.53 3.15
C LYS A 230 4.08 22.33 3.14
N ASP A 231 3.99 21.62 2.02
CA ASP A 231 3.16 20.41 1.89
C ASP A 231 3.63 19.29 2.81
N TRP A 232 4.94 19.12 2.96
CA TRP A 232 5.51 18.16 3.90
C TRP A 232 5.15 18.46 5.35
N ARG A 233 5.19 19.74 5.78
CA ARG A 233 4.80 20.14 7.14
C ARG A 233 3.33 19.79 7.39
N ARG A 234 2.44 20.09 6.44
CA ARG A 234 1.01 19.75 6.53
C ARG A 234 0.79 18.24 6.66
N ALA A 235 1.38 17.46 5.76
CA ALA A 235 1.25 16.00 5.78
C ALA A 235 1.83 15.39 7.07
N ARG A 236 2.92 15.95 7.60
CA ARG A 236 3.51 15.55 8.88
C ARG A 236 2.52 15.74 10.03
N THR A 237 1.82 16.87 10.08
CA THR A 237 0.82 17.13 11.13
C THR A 237 -0.30 16.09 11.08
N CYS A 238 -0.89 15.86 9.91
CA CYS A 238 -1.94 14.85 9.74
C CYS A 238 -1.47 13.44 10.15
N ALA A 239 -0.28 13.01 9.69
CA ALA A 239 0.25 11.69 10.01
C ALA A 239 0.60 11.50 11.49
N ARG A 240 0.90 12.58 12.22
CA ARG A 240 1.17 12.53 13.66
C ARG A 240 -0.10 12.48 14.51
N ALA A 241 -1.22 12.98 13.99
CA ALA A 241 -2.52 12.87 14.64
C ALA A 241 -3.13 11.47 14.45
N LEU A 242 -2.77 10.77 13.37
CA LEU A 242 -3.37 9.50 13.00
C LEU A 242 -3.33 8.42 14.09
N PRO A 243 -2.22 8.15 14.82
CA PRO A 243 -2.18 7.07 15.81
C PRO A 243 -3.32 7.13 16.85
N GLY A 244 -3.70 8.33 17.30
CA GLY A 244 -4.83 8.50 18.23
C GLY A 244 -6.21 8.24 17.62
N GLN A 245 -6.32 8.14 16.30
CA GLN A 245 -7.54 7.86 15.53
C GLN A 245 -7.63 6.40 15.06
N LEU A 246 -6.58 5.60 15.26
CA LEU A 246 -6.53 4.20 14.79
C LEU A 246 -7.13 3.18 15.78
N THR A 247 -7.65 3.63 16.92
CA THR A 247 -8.28 2.77 17.93
C THR A 247 -9.42 1.93 17.34
N GLU A 248 -10.25 2.53 16.48
CA GLU A 248 -11.35 1.85 15.79
C GLU A 248 -10.87 0.71 14.86
N ILE A 249 -9.69 0.86 14.23
CA ILE A 249 -9.10 -0.20 13.37
C ILE A 249 -8.63 -1.38 14.22
N ILE A 250 -8.12 -1.12 15.43
CA ILE A 250 -7.69 -2.17 16.36
C ILE A 250 -8.91 -2.99 16.82
N GLU A 251 -9.99 -2.32 17.20
CA GLU A 251 -11.23 -2.98 17.64
C GLU A 251 -11.84 -3.83 16.52
N ALA A 252 -11.90 -3.28 15.30
CA ALA A 252 -12.37 -4.00 14.12
C ALA A 252 -11.49 -5.21 13.75
N LEU A 253 -10.18 -5.19 14.05
CA LEU A 253 -9.29 -6.34 13.86
C LEU A 253 -9.48 -7.40 14.95
N ALA A 254 -9.56 -6.98 16.21
CA ALA A 254 -9.71 -7.85 17.37
C ALA A 254 -11.08 -8.58 17.43
N GLY A 255 -12.02 -8.23 16.55
CA GLY A 255 -13.35 -8.85 16.52
C GLY A 255 -14.29 -8.32 17.62
N SER A 256 -13.85 -7.34 18.39
CA SER A 256 -14.66 -6.62 19.37
C SER A 256 -15.56 -5.60 18.67
N CYS A 257 -16.52 -6.06 17.87
CA CYS A 257 -17.73 -5.26 17.74
C CYS A 257 -18.43 -5.33 19.09
N LEU A 258 -18.26 -4.31 19.93
CA LEU A 258 -19.29 -3.98 20.92
C LEU A 258 -20.60 -3.90 20.13
N ARG A 259 -21.46 -4.91 20.30
CA ARG A 259 -22.88 -4.78 19.97
C ARG A 259 -23.37 -3.66 20.85
N LEU A 260 -23.56 -2.48 20.28
CA LEU A 260 -24.39 -1.48 20.93
C LEU A 260 -25.81 -2.03 20.93
N VAL A 261 -26.22 -2.44 22.13
CA VAL A 261 -27.58 -2.80 22.53
C VAL A 261 -28.53 -1.69 22.08
N GLY A 262 -29.69 -2.11 21.57
CA GLY A 262 -30.58 -1.28 20.78
C GLY A 262 -31.18 -0.07 21.49
N SER A 263 -31.49 0.93 20.68
CA SER A 263 -32.70 1.73 20.86
C SER A 263 -33.22 2.13 19.46
N LYS A 264 -34.42 1.63 19.18
CA LYS A 264 -35.47 2.07 18.23
C LYS A 264 -35.03 2.80 16.95
N SER A 265 -35.37 2.20 15.80
CA SER A 265 -35.65 2.99 14.58
C SER A 265 -36.65 4.10 14.90
N PRO A 266 -36.44 5.32 14.39
CA PRO A 266 -37.10 5.65 13.12
C PRO A 266 -36.23 6.42 12.11
N SER A 267 -36.61 6.20 10.84
CA SER A 267 -36.57 7.08 9.67
C SER A 267 -35.26 7.76 9.24
N SER A 268 -34.81 7.31 8.07
CA SER A 268 -34.49 8.07 6.85
C SER A 268 -33.85 9.47 6.98
N HIS A 269 -32.73 9.58 6.28
CA HIS A 269 -31.93 10.78 5.96
C HIS A 269 -31.00 11.36 7.04
N ALA A 270 -29.75 11.54 6.61
CA ALA A 270 -28.64 12.24 7.24
C ALA A 270 -27.91 11.49 8.38
N THR A 271 -26.75 10.89 8.06
CA THR A 271 -25.45 11.24 8.65
C THR A 271 -24.34 10.49 7.90
N VAL A 272 -23.94 11.01 6.73
CA VAL A 272 -22.66 10.71 6.08
C VAL A 272 -22.00 12.06 5.82
N ARG A 273 -21.44 12.69 6.87
CA ARG A 273 -20.69 13.96 6.77
C ARG A 273 -20.11 14.34 8.15
N SER A 274 -19.07 13.65 8.62
CA SER A 274 -18.28 14.19 9.74
C SER A 274 -16.77 13.93 9.69
N LEU A 275 -16.26 13.04 8.84
CA LEU A 275 -14.80 12.89 8.63
C LEU A 275 -14.26 13.67 7.41
N GLY A 276 -15.14 14.11 6.51
CA GLY A 276 -14.75 14.85 5.29
C GLY A 276 -14.52 16.36 5.45
N ARG A 277 -14.93 16.98 6.56
CA ARG A 277 -14.84 18.45 6.74
C ARG A 277 -13.64 18.95 7.54
N ALA A 278 -12.94 18.07 8.28
CA ALA A 278 -11.74 18.47 9.03
C ALA A 278 -10.44 18.48 8.19
N LEU A 279 -10.48 17.93 6.97
CA LEU A 279 -9.34 17.89 6.05
C LEU A 279 -9.76 18.47 4.71
N GLY A 280 -9.54 19.77 4.52
CA GLY A 280 -9.89 20.51 3.30
C GLY A 280 -9.36 19.85 2.02
N ARG A 281 -10.18 18.99 1.42
CA ARG A 281 -10.00 18.40 0.10
C ARG A 281 -11.16 18.85 -0.79
N GLY A 282 -10.84 19.63 -1.80
CA GLY A 282 -11.69 19.80 -2.98
C GLY A 282 -11.76 18.50 -3.80
N PRO A 283 -12.78 18.36 -4.66
CA PRO A 283 -13.13 17.08 -5.29
C PRO A 283 -12.09 16.69 -6.35
N PHE A 284 -11.51 15.49 -6.21
CA PHE A 284 -10.80 14.82 -7.29
C PHE A 284 -11.81 14.03 -8.12
N HIS A 285 -12.25 14.60 -9.23
CA HIS A 285 -12.92 13.87 -10.29
C HIS A 285 -11.95 12.85 -10.91
N LEU A 286 -12.38 11.60 -10.97
CA LEU A 286 -11.84 10.57 -11.86
C LEU A 286 -12.37 10.84 -13.27
N PRO A 287 -11.54 10.84 -14.33
CA PRO A 287 -12.02 10.51 -15.65
C PRO A 287 -11.73 9.03 -15.95
N SER A 288 -12.67 8.46 -16.71
CA SER A 288 -12.84 7.08 -17.17
C SER A 288 -11.59 6.38 -17.73
#